data_AF-A0A5N0EIF6-F1
#
_entry.id   AF-A0A5N0EIF6-F1
#
_cell.length_a   1.000
_cell.length_b   1.000
_cell.length_c   1.000
_cell.angle_alpha   90.00
_cell.angle_beta   90.00
_cell.angle_gamma   90.00
#
_symmetry.space_group_name_H-M   'P 1'
#
loop_
_entity.id
_entity.type
_entity.pdbx_description
1 polymer ?
#
loop_
_entity_poly.entity_id
_entity_poly.type
_entity_poly.pdbx_seq_one_letter_code
_entity_poly.pdbx_strand_id
1 'polypeptide(L)'
;MQVAVCGPRECSAVESEQARLVGRLLAEAGVTVLCGGGTGVMAAVAEGASGAGGLVIGVRPDTDRDAVCAGLSAVLFTDMGEARNAILIASADAVIIIGGSWGTLSELALARRRGGIPVISLGGWQLLDADGTPLAATIPATDPADAVARALATA
;
A
#
# COMPACT_ATOMS: atom_id res chain seq x y z
N MET A 1 -9.17 -9.45 7.74
CA MET A 1 -8.76 -8.06 7.50
C MET A 1 -7.92 -8.00 6.24
N GLN A 2 -8.13 -6.98 5.40
CA GLN A 2 -7.38 -6.69 4.18
C GLN A 2 -6.66 -5.35 4.34
N VAL A 3 -5.36 -5.28 4.06
CA VAL A 3 -4.59 -4.03 4.13
C VAL A 3 -3.98 -3.74 2.77
N ALA A 4 -4.31 -2.57 2.21
CA ALA A 4 -3.68 -2.10 0.99
C ALA A 4 -2.36 -1.41 1.30
N VAL A 5 -1.27 -1.86 0.68
CA VAL A 5 0.05 -1.22 0.77
C VAL A 5 0.38 -0.57 -0.56
N CYS A 6 0.53 0.75 -0.53
CA CYS A 6 0.68 1.61 -1.69
C CYS A 6 2.03 2.33 -1.64
N GLY A 7 2.70 2.45 -2.78
CA GLY A 7 3.98 3.13 -2.88
C GLY A 7 4.53 3.16 -4.31
N PRO A 8 5.66 3.83 -4.52
CA PRO A 8 6.18 4.07 -5.86
C PRO A 8 6.75 2.81 -6.54
N ARG A 9 6.68 2.80 -7.87
CA ARG A 9 7.30 1.78 -8.75
C ARG A 9 8.83 1.81 -8.70
N GLU A 10 9.38 2.99 -8.46
CA GLU A 10 10.80 3.25 -8.22
C GLU A 10 10.94 3.70 -6.77
N CYS A 11 11.70 2.97 -5.96
CA CYS A 11 11.84 3.27 -4.54
C CYS A 11 13.31 3.22 -4.13
N SER A 12 13.64 3.97 -3.09
CA SER A 12 14.92 3.91 -2.41
C SER A 12 15.11 2.56 -1.70
N ALA A 13 16.36 2.25 -1.35
CA ALA A 13 16.67 1.07 -0.55
C ALA A 13 15.95 1.09 0.82
N VAL A 14 15.79 2.28 1.42
CA VAL A 14 15.09 2.47 2.69
C VAL A 14 13.60 2.15 2.54
N GLU A 15 12.93 2.71 1.53
CA GLU A 15 11.51 2.43 1.26
C GLU A 15 11.28 0.94 0.94
N SER A 16 12.18 0.31 0.18
CA SER A 16 12.11 -1.13 -0.10
C SER A 16 12.23 -1.97 1.18
N GLU A 17 13.19 -1.66 2.05
CA GLU A 17 13.36 -2.40 3.31
C GLU A 17 12.16 -2.21 4.23
N GLN A 18 11.66 -0.99 4.34
CA GLN A 18 10.47 -0.68 5.12
C GLN A 18 9.24 -1.41 4.59
N ALA A 19 9.03 -1.43 3.26
CA ALA A 19 7.94 -2.16 2.63
C ALA A 19 8.02 -3.67 2.86
N ARG A 20 9.23 -4.25 2.76
CA ARG A 20 9.46 -5.67 3.07
C ARG A 20 9.12 -5.99 4.53
N LEU A 21 9.54 -5.14 5.45
CA LEU A 21 9.22 -5.31 6.86
C LEU A 21 7.72 -5.17 7.15
N VAL A 22 7.04 -4.17 6.56
CA VAL A 22 5.58 -4.01 6.64
C VAL A 22 4.88 -5.27 6.14
N GLY A 23 5.27 -5.80 4.97
CA GLY A 23 4.68 -6.99 4.39
C GLY A 23 4.79 -8.20 5.33
N ARG A 24 5.99 -8.43 5.88
CA ARG A 24 6.24 -9.52 6.83
C ARG A 24 5.35 -9.42 8.07
N LEU A 25 5.32 -8.24 8.69
CA LEU A 25 4.56 -8.01 9.93
C LEU A 25 3.04 -8.13 9.71
N LEU A 26 2.52 -7.69 8.56
CA LEU A 26 1.12 -7.89 8.20
C LEU A 26 0.79 -9.38 8.05
N ALA A 27 1.65 -10.14 7.38
CA ALA A 27 1.48 -11.59 7.21
C ALA A 27 1.51 -12.33 8.56
N GLU A 28 2.46 -12.00 9.43
CA GLU A 28 2.55 -12.56 10.79
C GLU A 28 1.29 -12.26 11.64
N ALA A 29 0.63 -11.14 11.37
CA ALA A 29 -0.64 -10.76 11.98
C ALA A 29 -1.88 -11.40 11.32
N GLY A 30 -1.71 -12.29 10.32
CA GLY A 30 -2.82 -12.95 9.62
C GLY A 30 -3.60 -12.04 8.67
N VAL A 31 -3.01 -10.93 8.24
CA VAL A 31 -3.64 -9.97 7.33
C VAL A 31 -3.47 -10.40 5.88
N THR A 32 -4.52 -10.21 5.06
CA THR A 32 -4.40 -10.28 3.60
C THR A 32 -3.84 -8.98 3.06
N VAL A 33 -2.71 -9.04 2.38
CA VAL A 33 -2.04 -7.88 1.78
C VAL A 33 -2.58 -7.64 0.38
N LEU A 34 -3.02 -6.41 0.10
CA LEU A 34 -3.39 -5.96 -1.24
C LEU A 34 -2.31 -4.98 -1.75
N CYS A 35 -1.84 -5.13 -2.98
CA CYS A 35 -0.92 -4.17 -3.61
C CYS A 35 -1.14 -4.09 -5.13
N GLY A 36 -0.38 -3.23 -5.82
CA GLY A 36 -0.46 -3.14 -7.29
C GLY A 36 0.37 -4.19 -8.05
N GLY A 37 1.10 -5.06 -7.34
CA GLY A 37 1.78 -6.23 -7.93
C GLY A 37 2.88 -5.95 -8.95
N GLY A 38 3.41 -4.72 -9.00
CA GLY A 38 4.53 -4.31 -9.85
C GLY A 38 5.86 -4.23 -9.11
N THR A 39 6.76 -3.39 -9.60
CA THR A 39 8.10 -3.16 -9.01
C THR A 39 8.08 -2.24 -7.78
N GLY A 40 9.26 -1.99 -7.20
CA GLY A 40 9.44 -1.02 -6.12
C GLY A 40 8.79 -1.48 -4.82
N VAL A 41 8.05 -0.56 -4.16
CA VAL A 41 7.37 -0.86 -2.88
C VAL A 41 6.44 -2.07 -2.99
N MET A 42 5.75 -2.22 -4.11
CA MET A 42 4.79 -3.32 -4.33
C MET A 42 5.48 -4.69 -4.38
N ALA A 43 6.67 -4.77 -4.99
CA ALA A 43 7.47 -6.00 -5.02
C ALA A 43 8.01 -6.32 -3.63
N ALA A 44 8.54 -5.31 -2.92
CA ALA A 44 9.11 -5.49 -1.60
C ALA A 44 8.08 -5.93 -0.55
N VAL A 45 6.88 -5.33 -0.54
CA VAL A 45 5.82 -5.77 0.37
C VAL A 45 5.34 -7.20 0.05
N ALA A 46 5.24 -7.56 -1.23
CA ALA A 46 4.88 -8.92 -1.64
C ALA A 46 5.93 -9.94 -1.22
N GLU A 47 7.23 -9.62 -1.39
CA GLU A 47 8.35 -10.42 -0.92
C GLU A 47 8.27 -10.66 0.59
N GLY A 48 8.11 -9.59 1.38
CA GLY A 48 8.04 -9.68 2.83
C GLY A 48 6.85 -10.50 3.34
N ALA A 49 5.67 -10.25 2.77
CA ALA A 49 4.44 -10.93 3.18
C ALA A 49 4.46 -12.42 2.78
N SER A 50 4.82 -12.73 1.54
CA SER A 50 4.88 -14.12 1.07
C SER A 50 5.99 -14.92 1.74
N GLY A 51 7.13 -14.30 2.05
CA GLY A 51 8.22 -14.92 2.81
C GLY A 51 7.82 -15.35 4.23
N ALA A 52 6.78 -14.73 4.79
CA ALA A 52 6.17 -15.11 6.06
C ALA A 52 4.89 -15.96 5.92
N GLY A 53 4.59 -16.48 4.71
CA GLY A 53 3.42 -17.32 4.45
C GLY A 53 2.09 -16.56 4.36
N GLY A 54 2.14 -15.23 4.19
CA GLY A 54 0.95 -14.38 4.05
C GLY A 54 0.27 -14.50 2.69
N LEU A 55 -1.02 -14.14 2.66
CA LEU A 55 -1.80 -14.04 1.43
C LEU A 55 -1.61 -12.66 0.79
N VAL A 56 -1.13 -12.62 -0.46
CA VAL A 56 -0.86 -11.37 -1.19
C VAL A 56 -1.64 -11.33 -2.50
N ILE A 57 -2.43 -10.27 -2.71
CA ILE A 57 -3.25 -10.07 -3.91
C ILE A 57 -2.76 -8.84 -4.66
N GLY A 58 -2.35 -9.03 -5.93
CA GLY A 58 -1.97 -7.94 -6.82
C GLY A 58 -3.14 -7.47 -7.69
N VAL A 59 -3.44 -6.17 -7.67
CA VAL A 59 -4.42 -5.53 -8.56
C VAL A 59 -3.67 -4.78 -9.66
N ARG A 60 -3.65 -5.33 -10.87
CA ARG A 60 -2.85 -4.82 -11.99
C ARG A 60 -3.62 -3.79 -12.83
N PRO A 61 -2.97 -2.71 -13.29
CA PRO A 61 -3.57 -1.71 -14.17
C PRO A 61 -3.73 -2.20 -15.63
N ASP A 62 -2.97 -3.22 -16.01
CA ASP A 62 -2.86 -3.77 -17.36
C ASP A 62 -3.09 -5.29 -17.35
N THR A 63 -2.93 -5.93 -18.49
CA THR A 63 -2.94 -7.40 -18.65
C THR A 63 -1.53 -7.98 -18.86
N ASP A 64 -0.48 -7.20 -18.58
CA ASP A 64 0.91 -7.65 -18.76
C ASP A 64 1.30 -8.60 -17.62
N ARG A 65 1.51 -9.86 -17.98
CA ARG A 65 1.86 -10.94 -17.03
C ARG A 65 3.35 -10.98 -16.70
N ASP A 66 4.20 -10.43 -17.57
CA ASP A 66 5.65 -10.43 -17.39
C ASP A 66 6.09 -9.33 -16.43
N ALA A 67 5.26 -8.29 -16.27
CA ALA A 67 5.47 -7.19 -15.32
C ALA A 67 5.03 -7.52 -13.87
N VAL A 68 4.59 -8.75 -13.60
CA VAL A 68 4.10 -9.16 -12.28
C VAL A 68 5.26 -9.52 -11.36
N CYS A 69 5.30 -8.94 -10.16
CA CYS A 69 6.31 -9.29 -9.17
C CYS A 69 6.10 -10.70 -8.58
N ALA A 70 7.18 -11.32 -8.09
CA ALA A 70 7.11 -12.57 -7.35
C ALA A 70 6.41 -12.39 -5.99
N GLY A 71 5.90 -13.49 -5.43
CA GLY A 71 5.29 -13.50 -4.09
C GLY A 71 3.78 -13.21 -4.05
N LEU A 72 3.15 -12.92 -5.19
CA LEU A 72 1.69 -12.80 -5.24
C LEU A 72 1.01 -14.18 -5.21
N SER A 73 0.00 -14.31 -4.35
CA SER A 73 -0.85 -15.51 -4.25
C SER A 73 -1.95 -15.51 -5.31
N ALA A 74 -2.45 -14.32 -5.68
CA ALA A 74 -3.42 -14.13 -6.75
C ALA A 74 -3.22 -12.78 -7.43
N VAL A 75 -3.65 -12.69 -8.69
CA VAL A 75 -3.54 -11.47 -9.50
C VAL A 75 -4.87 -11.16 -10.17
N LEU A 76 -5.33 -9.93 -10.02
CA LEU A 76 -6.48 -9.38 -10.74
C LEU A 76 -5.95 -8.46 -11.84
N PHE A 77 -6.07 -8.91 -13.09
CA PHE A 77 -5.81 -8.08 -14.27
C PHE A 77 -7.07 -7.31 -14.62
N THR A 78 -7.02 -5.98 -14.53
CA THR A 78 -8.22 -5.14 -14.67
C THR A 78 -8.33 -4.48 -16.03
N ASP A 79 -7.20 -4.21 -16.70
CA ASP A 79 -7.14 -3.38 -17.93
C ASP A 79 -7.77 -1.99 -17.75
N MET A 80 -7.75 -1.46 -16.52
CA MET A 80 -8.37 -0.19 -16.16
C MET A 80 -7.38 0.98 -16.05
N GLY A 81 -6.10 0.75 -16.32
CA GLY A 81 -5.04 1.71 -16.01
C GLY A 81 -5.09 2.11 -14.53
N GLU A 82 -4.93 3.41 -14.26
CA GLU A 82 -4.98 3.94 -12.88
C GLU A 82 -6.37 3.89 -12.24
N ALA A 83 -7.45 3.67 -13.01
CA ALA A 83 -8.78 3.54 -12.42
C ALA A 83 -8.90 2.29 -11.52
N ARG A 84 -8.01 1.30 -11.67
CA ARG A 84 -7.89 0.15 -10.76
C ARG A 84 -7.62 0.55 -9.31
N ASN A 85 -7.05 1.74 -9.08
CA ASN A 85 -6.75 2.24 -7.73
C ASN A 85 -8.03 2.28 -6.89
N ALA A 86 -9.19 2.55 -7.52
CA ALA A 86 -10.48 2.52 -6.85
C ALA A 86 -10.85 1.11 -6.35
N ILE A 87 -10.54 0.05 -7.10
CA ILE A 87 -10.76 -1.34 -6.68
C ILE A 87 -9.84 -1.67 -5.50
N LEU A 88 -8.54 -1.41 -5.63
CA LEU A 88 -7.57 -1.66 -4.55
C LEU A 88 -8.01 -0.99 -3.25
N ILE A 89 -8.31 0.31 -3.33
CA ILE A 89 -8.67 1.10 -2.17
C ILE A 89 -10.05 0.73 -1.63
N ALA A 90 -11.04 0.40 -2.46
CA ALA A 90 -12.37 0.00 -1.98
C ALA A 90 -12.37 -1.35 -1.27
N SER A 91 -11.42 -2.24 -1.60
CA SER A 91 -11.30 -3.56 -0.98
C SER A 91 -10.56 -3.58 0.37
N ALA A 92 -9.90 -2.49 0.75
CA ALA A 92 -9.07 -2.44 1.95
C ALA A 92 -9.88 -2.16 3.24
N ASP A 93 -9.46 -2.71 4.38
CA ASP A 93 -9.93 -2.29 5.71
C ASP A 93 -9.03 -1.20 6.29
N ALA A 94 -7.76 -1.15 5.87
CA ALA A 94 -6.80 -0.09 6.17
C ALA A 94 -5.82 0.12 5.00
N VAL A 95 -5.23 1.32 4.91
CA VAL A 95 -4.24 1.65 3.88
C VAL A 95 -2.93 2.07 4.52
N ILE A 96 -1.81 1.51 4.06
CA ILE A 96 -0.46 1.95 4.41
C ILE A 96 0.19 2.54 3.16
N ILE A 97 0.56 3.81 3.24
CA ILE A 97 1.30 4.55 2.22
C ILE A 97 2.78 4.54 2.58
N ILE A 98 3.64 4.11 1.66
CA ILE A 98 5.10 4.14 1.82
C ILE A 98 5.70 5.01 0.71
N GLY A 99 6.47 6.01 1.10
CA GLY A 99 7.11 6.92 0.15
C GLY A 99 6.13 7.81 -0.62
N GLY A 100 6.55 8.32 -1.78
CA GLY A 100 5.74 9.27 -2.55
C GLY A 100 5.93 9.20 -4.08
N SER A 101 4.82 8.99 -4.80
CA SER A 101 4.70 9.23 -6.24
C SER A 101 3.30 9.76 -6.58
N TRP A 102 3.08 10.15 -7.84
CA TRP A 102 1.75 10.55 -8.31
C TRP A 102 0.70 9.43 -8.22
N GLY A 103 1.07 8.19 -8.54
CA GLY A 103 0.18 7.04 -8.40
C GLY A 103 -0.19 6.80 -6.93
N THR A 104 0.81 6.85 -6.05
CA THR A 104 0.64 6.74 -4.60
C THR A 104 -0.25 7.87 -4.03
N LEU A 105 -0.10 9.09 -4.55
CA LEU A 105 -0.96 10.21 -4.16
C LEU A 105 -2.40 10.02 -4.65
N SER A 106 -2.62 9.43 -5.83
CA SER A 106 -3.95 9.06 -6.32
C SER A 106 -4.63 8.05 -5.38
N GLU A 107 -3.90 7.02 -4.94
CA GLU A 107 -4.38 6.02 -3.99
C GLU A 107 -4.71 6.66 -2.62
N LEU A 108 -3.86 7.56 -2.12
CA LEU A 108 -4.13 8.34 -0.91
C LEU A 108 -5.41 9.19 -1.04
N ALA A 109 -5.57 9.91 -2.15
CA ALA A 109 -6.75 10.74 -2.40
C ALA A 109 -8.03 9.90 -2.46
N LEU A 110 -7.98 8.73 -3.10
CA LEU A 110 -9.10 7.79 -3.14
C LEU A 110 -9.43 7.25 -1.74
N ALA A 111 -8.42 6.91 -0.93
CA ALA A 111 -8.62 6.41 0.43
C ALA A 111 -9.29 7.48 1.30
N ARG A 112 -8.87 8.73 1.15
CA ARG A 112 -9.47 9.86 1.86
C ARG A 112 -10.88 10.19 1.40
N ARG A 113 -11.15 10.07 0.11
CA ARG A 113 -12.50 10.23 -0.44
C ARG A 113 -13.43 9.12 0.04
N ARG A 114 -12.94 7.88 0.13
CA ARG A 114 -13.71 6.74 0.65
C ARG A 114 -14.12 6.99 2.10
N GLY A 115 -13.19 7.43 2.94
CA GLY A 115 -13.43 7.65 4.36
C GLY A 115 -13.71 6.34 5.11
N GLY A 116 -13.85 6.45 6.44
CA GLY A 116 -14.21 5.30 7.29
C GLY A 116 -13.14 4.23 7.46
N ILE A 117 -11.94 4.42 6.90
CA ILE A 117 -10.78 3.55 7.07
C ILE A 117 -9.55 4.36 7.49
N PRO A 118 -8.64 3.80 8.31
CA PRO A 118 -7.37 4.42 8.63
C PRO A 118 -6.47 4.50 7.37
N VAL A 119 -5.75 5.61 7.24
CA VAL A 119 -4.70 5.77 6.22
C VAL A 119 -3.41 6.14 6.93
N ILE A 120 -2.46 5.23 6.94
CA ILE A 120 -1.19 5.36 7.64
C ILE A 120 -0.14 5.78 6.62
N SER A 121 0.75 6.70 6.97
CA SER A 121 1.87 7.09 6.11
C SER A 121 3.21 6.81 6.78
N LEU A 122 4.08 6.13 6.05
CA LEU A 122 5.47 5.88 6.40
C LEU A 122 6.34 6.66 5.41
N GLY A 123 6.72 7.87 5.81
CA GLY A 123 7.30 8.88 4.92
C GLY A 123 6.28 9.41 3.89
N GLY A 124 6.80 9.98 2.79
CA GLY A 124 5.98 10.42 1.66
C GLY A 124 5.50 11.87 1.73
N TRP A 125 4.30 12.11 1.21
CA TRP A 125 3.75 13.44 1.01
C TRP A 125 3.19 14.06 2.30
N GLN A 126 3.53 15.33 2.54
CA GLN A 126 2.76 16.20 3.42
C GLN A 126 1.82 17.04 2.55
N LEU A 127 0.51 16.84 2.68
CA LEU A 127 -0.48 17.61 1.95
C LEU A 127 -0.78 18.91 2.68
N LEU A 128 -0.79 20.01 1.95
CA LEU A 128 -1.16 21.33 2.45
C LEU A 128 -2.48 21.77 1.80
N ASP A 129 -3.30 22.52 2.51
CA ASP A 129 -4.46 23.20 1.93
C ASP A 129 -4.05 24.47 1.17
N ALA A 130 -5.04 25.20 0.65
CA ALA A 130 -4.83 26.41 -0.12
C ALA A 130 -4.13 27.53 0.67
N ASP A 131 -4.21 27.49 2.00
CA ASP A 131 -3.60 28.46 2.92
C ASP A 131 -2.22 28.00 3.42
N GLY A 132 -1.73 26.84 2.95
CA GLY A 132 -0.46 26.26 3.36
C GLY A 132 -0.53 25.48 4.67
N THR A 133 -1.73 25.24 5.21
CA THR A 133 -1.91 24.49 6.46
C THR A 133 -1.83 22.98 6.19
N PRO A 134 -1.07 22.21 6.99
CA PRO A 134 -1.03 20.76 6.84
C PRO A 134 -2.41 20.12 7.00
N LEU A 135 -2.81 19.37 5.97
CA LEU A 135 -3.99 18.51 6.01
C LEU A 135 -3.66 17.23 6.76
N ALA A 136 -4.49 16.87 7.74
CA ALA A 136 -4.43 15.59 8.45
C ALA A 136 -4.91 14.43 7.55
N ALA A 137 -4.29 14.27 6.38
CA ALA A 137 -4.63 13.30 5.35
C ALA A 137 -4.23 11.88 5.71
N THR A 138 -3.26 11.70 6.61
CA THR A 138 -2.77 10.39 7.04
C THR A 138 -2.46 10.41 8.53
N ILE A 139 -2.31 9.21 9.10
CA ILE A 139 -1.76 8.98 10.42
C ILE A 139 -0.27 8.69 10.22
N PRO A 140 0.65 9.62 10.56
CA PRO A 140 2.07 9.39 10.39
C PRO A 140 2.54 8.28 11.32
N ALA A 141 3.33 7.34 10.77
CA ALA A 141 4.02 6.30 11.52
C ALA A 141 5.52 6.56 11.56
N THR A 142 6.17 6.17 12.65
CA THR A 142 7.62 6.38 12.84
C THR A 142 8.47 5.32 12.16
N ASP A 143 7.94 4.10 12.05
CA ASP A 143 8.63 2.93 11.51
C ASP A 143 7.61 1.88 11.02
N PRO A 144 8.07 0.79 10.37
CA PRO A 144 7.18 -0.26 9.87
C PRO A 144 6.30 -0.93 10.93
N ALA A 145 6.80 -1.13 12.15
CA ALA A 145 6.03 -1.78 13.21
C ALA A 145 4.92 -0.87 13.73
N ASP A 146 5.22 0.41 13.93
CA ASP A 146 4.22 1.43 14.27
C ASP A 146 3.15 1.56 13.17
N ALA A 147 3.55 1.50 11.90
CA ALA A 147 2.59 1.56 10.80
C ALA A 147 1.60 0.38 10.81
N VAL A 148 2.11 -0.84 11.02
CA VAL A 148 1.27 -2.04 11.10
C VAL A 148 0.39 -2.01 12.35
N ALA A 149 0.94 -1.64 13.50
CA ALA A 149 0.16 -1.53 14.75
C ALA A 149 -1.02 -0.57 14.60
N ARG A 150 -0.81 0.61 13.98
CA ARG A 150 -1.86 1.60 13.72
C ARG A 150 -2.91 1.08 12.74
N ALA A 151 -2.48 0.38 11.69
CA ALA A 151 -3.40 -0.24 10.73
C ALA A 151 -4.30 -1.28 11.41
N LEU A 152 -3.77 -2.09 12.33
CA LEU A 152 -4.52 -3.14 13.03
C LEU A 152 -5.43 -2.61 14.15
N ALA A 153 -5.03 -1.53 14.83
CA ALA A 153 -5.76 -1.00 15.99
C ALA A 153 -7.14 -0.39 15.66
N THR A 154 -7.49 -0.32 14.38
CA THR A 154 -8.67 0.38 13.86
C THR A 154 -9.65 -0.56 13.15
N ALA A 155 -9.41 -1.88 13.25
CA ALA A 155 -10.29 -2.94 12.77
C ALA A 155 -11.32 -3.40 13.81
#